data_AF-A0A0A1VAM8-F1
#
_entry.id   AF-A0A0A1VAM8-F1
#
_cell.length_a   1.000
_cell.length_b   1.000
_cell.length_c   1.000
_cell.angle_alpha   90.00
_cell.angle_beta   90.00
_cell.angle_gamma   90.00
#
_symmetry.space_group_name_H-M   'P 1'
#
loop_
_entity.id
_entity.type
_entity.pdbx_description
1 polymer ?
#
loop_
_entity_poly.entity_id
_entity_poly.type
_entity_poly.pdbx_seq_one_letter_code
_entity_poly.pdbx_strand_id
1 'polypeptide(L)'
;MSLAANIVVALIGLLHVYILVLEMFLWEKPAGRRAFGMTREQAAATKVLAGNQGLYNGFLAACSGAWQWTAWPGKSSFCCACW
;
A
#
# COMPACT_ATOMS: atom_id res chain seq x y z
N MET A 1 -23.78 1.82 4.21
CA MET A 1 -22.73 2.19 3.25
C MET A 1 -23.38 2.32 1.88
N SER A 2 -23.20 3.43 1.18
CA SER A 2 -23.75 3.58 -0.17
C SER A 2 -22.90 2.77 -1.16
N LEU A 3 -23.52 2.22 -2.21
CA LEU A 3 -22.82 1.45 -3.25
C LEU A 3 -21.66 2.26 -3.85
N ALA A 4 -21.86 3.56 -4.08
CA ALA A 4 -20.84 4.47 -4.56
C ALA A 4 -19.62 4.56 -3.61
N ALA A 5 -19.85 4.61 -2.30
CA ALA A 5 -18.75 4.64 -1.32
C ALA A 5 -17.93 3.34 -1.36
N ASN A 6 -18.60 2.17 -1.45
CA ASN A 6 -17.92 0.88 -1.55
C ASN A 6 -17.05 0.77 -2.81
N ILE A 7 -17.54 1.28 -3.95
CA ILE A 7 -16.78 1.30 -5.21
C ILE A 7 -15.52 2.14 -5.06
N VAL A 8 -15.63 3.35 -4.48
CA VAL A 8 -14.47 4.22 -4.26
C VAL A 8 -13.45 3.58 -3.31
N VAL A 9 -13.91 2.96 -2.22
CA VAL A 9 -13.03 2.24 -1.29
C VAL A 9 -12.30 1.09 -1.98
N ALA A 10 -12.99 0.30 -2.80
CA ALA A 10 -12.37 -0.79 -3.55
C ALA A 10 -11.32 -0.28 -4.56
N LEU A 11 -11.59 0.83 -5.25
CA LEU A 11 -10.64 1.45 -6.19
C LEU A 11 -9.37 1.95 -5.46
N ILE A 12 -9.54 2.56 -4.28
CA ILE A 12 -8.41 3.01 -3.45
C ILE A 12 -7.59 1.81 -2.97
N GLY A 13 -8.25 0.72 -2.53
CA GLY A 13 -7.57 -0.51 -2.13
C GLY A 13 -6.73 -1.10 -3.27
N LEU A 14 -7.28 -1.15 -4.49
CA LEU A 14 -6.55 -1.60 -5.68
C LEU A 14 -5.36 -0.69 -6.02
N LEU A 15 -5.51 0.62 -5.86
CA LEU A 15 -4.41 1.57 -6.04
C LEU A 15 -3.27 1.29 -5.05
N HIS A 16 -3.56 1.01 -3.78
CA HIS A 16 -2.53 0.67 -2.80
C HIS A 16 -1.82 -0.66 -3.12
N VAL A 17 -2.54 -1.68 -3.63
CA VAL A 17 -1.90 -2.91 -4.12
C VAL A 17 -0.95 -2.62 -5.28
N TYR A 18 -1.39 -1.80 -6.23
CA TYR A 18 -0.55 -1.39 -7.37
C TYR A 18 0.74 -0.70 -6.92
N ILE A 19 0.63 0.25 -5.96
CA ILE A 19 1.79 0.97 -5.41
C ILE A 19 2.70 0.01 -4.63
N LEU A 20 2.15 -0.89 -3.81
CA LEU A 20 2.92 -1.92 -3.13
C LEU A 20 3.76 -2.74 -4.11
N VAL A 21 3.18 -3.16 -5.23
CA VAL A 21 3.92 -3.97 -6.22
C VAL A 21 5.06 -3.16 -6.84
N LEU A 22 4.83 -1.87 -7.11
CA LEU A 22 5.86 -0.98 -7.59
C LEU A 22 7.00 -0.80 -6.59
N GLU A 23 6.68 -0.57 -5.32
CA GLU A 23 7.64 -0.25 -4.26
C GLU A 23 8.43 -1.46 -3.76
N MET A 24 7.81 -2.65 -3.70
CA MET A 24 8.50 -3.86 -3.21
C MET A 24 9.23 -4.64 -4.31
N PHE A 25 8.67 -4.73 -5.52
CA PHE A 25 9.18 -5.63 -6.55
C PHE A 25 9.78 -4.93 -7.78
N LEU A 26 9.34 -3.71 -8.08
CA LEU A 26 9.73 -2.98 -9.29
C LEU A 26 10.57 -1.72 -9.01
N TRP A 27 10.89 -1.42 -7.76
CA TRP A 27 11.56 -0.16 -7.35
C TRP A 27 12.85 0.12 -8.11
N GLU A 28 13.77 -0.85 -8.19
CA GLU A 28 15.05 -0.70 -8.91
C GLU A 28 14.91 -0.92 -10.43
N LYS A 29 13.81 -1.54 -10.86
CA LYS A 29 13.54 -1.82 -12.27
C LYS A 29 13.27 -0.53 -13.03
N PRO A 30 13.51 -0.49 -14.35
CA PRO A 30 13.21 0.70 -15.16
C PRO A 30 11.74 1.15 -15.05
N ALA A 31 10.81 0.26 -14.74
CA ALA A 31 9.41 0.61 -14.48
C ALA A 31 9.24 1.46 -13.21
N GLY A 32 9.76 1.03 -12.06
CA GLY A 32 9.71 1.82 -10.82
C GLY A 32 10.50 3.13 -10.94
N ARG A 33 11.72 3.07 -11.49
CA ARG A 33 12.53 4.28 -11.71
C ARG A 33 11.87 5.30 -12.63
N ARG A 34 11.11 4.86 -13.65
CA ARG A 34 10.32 5.77 -14.50
C ARG A 34 9.09 6.33 -13.79
N ALA A 35 8.42 5.52 -12.98
CA ALA A 35 7.26 5.95 -12.21
C ALA A 35 7.62 7.03 -11.16
N PHE A 36 8.78 6.91 -10.54
CA PHE A 36 9.26 7.84 -9.50
C PHE A 36 10.31 8.85 -9.99
N GLY A 37 10.72 8.80 -11.26
CA GLY A 37 11.66 9.76 -11.86
C GLY A 37 13.09 9.72 -11.28
N MET A 38 13.57 8.54 -10.89
CA MET A 38 14.81 8.37 -10.11
C MET A 38 15.99 7.84 -10.94
N THR A 39 17.21 8.23 -10.57
CA THR A 39 18.45 7.61 -11.10
C THR A 39 18.66 6.21 -10.52
N ARG A 40 19.60 5.43 -11.07
CA ARG A 40 19.90 4.08 -10.57
C ARG A 40 20.45 4.11 -9.15
N GLU A 41 21.32 5.09 -8.88
CA GLU A 41 21.98 5.28 -7.60
C GLU A 41 20.96 5.67 -6.52
N GLN A 42 20.03 6.56 -6.86
CA GLN A 42 18.93 6.93 -5.96
C GLN A 42 18.02 5.76 -5.64
N ALA A 43 17.66 4.94 -6.63
CA ALA A 43 16.81 3.76 -6.43
C ALA A 43 17.47 2.68 -5.56
N ALA A 44 18.78 2.46 -5.74
CA ALA A 44 19.53 1.55 -4.89
C ALA A 44 19.62 2.08 -3.45
N ALA A 45 19.88 3.38 -3.27
CA ALA A 45 20.00 4.00 -1.96
C ALA A 45 18.68 4.00 -1.16
N THR A 46 17.53 4.12 -1.83
CA THR A 46 16.21 4.20 -1.16
C THR A 46 15.44 2.88 -1.17
N LYS A 47 16.02 1.78 -1.63
CA LYS A 47 15.34 0.47 -1.76
C LYS A 47 14.68 0.00 -0.46
N VAL A 48 15.37 0.13 0.67
CA VAL A 48 14.85 -0.32 1.98
C VAL A 48 13.68 0.57 2.44
N LEU A 49 13.81 1.89 2.24
CA LEU A 49 12.74 2.84 2.54
C LEU A 49 11.49 2.54 1.71
N ALA A 50 11.67 2.29 0.42
CA ALA A 50 10.59 1.92 -0.49
C ALA A 50 9.93 0.59 -0.10
N GLY A 51 10.71 -0.41 0.31
CA GLY A 51 10.17 -1.66 0.84
C GLY A 51 9.25 -1.43 2.05
N ASN A 52 9.64 -0.55 2.98
CA ASN A 52 8.84 -0.20 4.14
C ASN A 52 7.56 0.58 3.75
N GLN A 53 7.65 1.50 2.79
CA GLN A 53 6.48 2.20 2.23
C GLN A 53 5.51 1.24 1.54
N GLY A 54 6.06 0.29 0.77
CA GLY A 54 5.29 -0.74 0.09
C GLY A 54 4.52 -1.62 1.07
N LEU A 55 5.15 -2.01 2.18
CA LEU A 55 4.49 -2.76 3.26
C LEU A 55 3.33 -1.98 3.90
N TYR A 56 3.52 -0.69 4.18
CA TYR A 56 2.46 0.19 4.69
C TYR A 56 1.27 0.26 3.71
N ASN A 57 1.54 0.45 2.41
CA ASN A 57 0.53 0.40 1.36
C ASN A 57 -0.20 -0.96 1.32
N GLY A 58 0.51 -2.06 1.58
CA GLY A 58 -0.07 -3.40 1.70
C GLY A 58 -1.07 -3.53 2.85
N PHE A 59 -0.75 -2.99 4.02
CA PHE A 59 -1.68 -3.00 5.15
C PHE A 59 -2.94 -2.18 4.87
N LEU A 60 -2.82 -1.02 4.20
CA LEU A 60 -3.96 -0.21 3.79
C LEU A 60 -4.85 -0.92 2.76
N ALA A 61 -4.24 -1.61 1.79
CA ALA A 61 -4.95 -2.44 0.83
C ALA A 61 -5.68 -3.62 1.50
N ALA A 62 -5.02 -4.29 2.44
CA ALA A 62 -5.62 -5.41 3.18
C ALA A 62 -6.81 -4.96 4.03
N CYS A 63 -6.69 -3.79 4.69
CA CYS A 63 -7.73 -3.18 5.50
C CYS A 63 -8.95 -2.77 4.67
N SER A 64 -8.76 -2.38 3.40
CA SER A 64 -9.83 -1.97 2.49
C SER A 64 -10.48 -3.12 1.69
N GLY A 65 -9.75 -4.21 1.41
CA GLY A 65 -10.22 -5.27 0.49
C GLY A 65 -10.65 -6.61 1.12
N ALA A 66 -10.17 -6.95 2.33
CA ALA A 66 -10.44 -8.26 2.94
C ALA A 66 -10.69 -8.24 4.45
N TRP A 67 -10.18 -7.22 5.16
CA TRP A 67 -10.27 -7.11 6.62
C TRP A 67 -11.30 -6.09 7.10
N GLN A 68 -12.34 -5.85 6.30
CA GLN A 68 -13.53 -5.19 6.82
C GLN A 68 -14.24 -6.17 7.78
N TRP A 69 -13.80 -6.17 9.04
CA TRP A 69 -14.59 -6.55 10.23
C TRP A 69 -14.74 -8.03 10.65
N THR A 70 -13.86 -8.96 10.28
CA THR A 70 -13.88 -10.30 10.92
C THR A 70 -13.21 -10.25 12.29
N ALA A 71 -14.02 -9.85 13.28
CA ALA A 71 -13.91 -10.11 14.71
C ALA A 71 -12.66 -9.59 15.45
N TRP A 72 -12.70 -8.34 15.92
CA TRP A 72 -12.06 -7.97 17.18
C TRP A 72 -13.14 -7.47 18.15
N PRO A 73 -13.47 -8.20 19.23
CA PRO A 73 -14.43 -7.75 20.22
C PRO A 73 -13.74 -6.74 21.14
N GLY A 74 -13.64 -5.49 20.70
CA GLY A 74 -12.97 -4.47 21.49
C GLY A 74 -13.00 -3.13 20.79
N LYS A 75 -13.73 -2.19 21.39
CA LYS A 75 -13.86 -0.80 20.97
C LYS A 75 -12.48 -0.10 20.98
N SER A 76 -11.83 -0.08 19.83
CA SER A 76 -10.82 0.92 19.44
C SER A 76 -10.44 0.60 18.00
N SER A 77 -11.30 1.03 17.06
CA SER A 77 -10.94 1.08 15.65
C SER A 77 -9.61 1.81 15.52
N PHE A 78 -8.72 1.25 14.71
CA PHE A 78 -7.34 1.70 14.46
C PHE A 78 -6.25 1.04 15.33
N CYS A 79 -6.06 -0.27 15.16
CA CYS A 79 -4.81 -0.95 15.52
C CYS A 79 -4.07 -1.43 14.25
N CYS A 80 -3.86 -0.52 13.29
CA CYS A 80 -2.65 -0.53 12.46
C CYS A 80 -1.61 0.47 13.02
N ALA A 81 -1.76 0.86 14.29
CA ALA A 81 -1.04 1.95 14.95
C ALA A 81 0.32 1.56 15.55
N CYS A 82 0.97 0.51 15.04
CA CYS A 82 2.36 0.17 15.38
C CYS A 82 3.20 -0.05 14.12
N TRP A 83 2.94 0.79 13.10
CA TRP A 83 3.80 1.04 11.96
C TRP A 83 3.99 2.55 11.82
#